data_AF-A0A7Y7LAD1-F1
#
_entry.id   AF-A0A7Y7LAD1-F1
#
_cell.length_a   1.000
_cell.length_b   1.000
_cell.length_c   1.000
_cell.angle_alpha   90.00
_cell.angle_beta   90.00
_cell.angle_gamma   90.00
#
_symmetry.space_group_name_H-M   'P 1'
#
loop_
_entity.id
_entity.type
_entity.pdbx_description
1 polymer ?
#
loop_
_entity_poly.entity_id
_entity_poly.type
_entity_poly.pdbx_seq_one_letter_code
_entity_poly.pdbx_strand_id
1 'polypeptide(L)'
;MKKLFAAILIAVTTLTQFAFTPLQSKPDKSPVEKAAEQTLKKQIMTEAAWAMQQQPVTVTASSSPRSAGGKHDFFSEADYFWPDPKNPDGPYINRDGMTNPDNFVEHRKAMIRFSKIIGALASAYKITGDVKYVKQAVIHLKAWFIGSETLMNPSLWFAQAVKGQFTGRNYGIIDTIHLMEVAQGIIVMEKAMDAETTAAVKKWFTDYTNWLMTSKPGIQERDVKNNHATCWAMQVASFAKLCKNEVVLDSIRVRYKTILLPRQMGTDGSFPLEMARTKPYGYSIFNLDAMTMLCQILSSPQDNLWNFETPDGKSIKKGISYLYPFVADKSKWTLKPDVMYWDNWPIAQPFLLFGANAYHEKVWLTTWQKLDHNPQVEEVIRNLPIRHPLIWF
;
A
#
# COMPACT_ATOMS: atom_id res chain seq x y z
N MET A 1 38.90 -29.58 -82.55
CA MET A 1 37.69 -29.54 -81.72
C MET A 1 38.06 -29.78 -80.26
N LYS A 2 38.32 -28.71 -79.49
CA LYS A 2 38.64 -28.79 -78.04
C LYS A 2 37.38 -28.37 -77.27
N LYS A 3 36.87 -29.23 -76.37
CA LYS A 3 35.72 -28.94 -75.51
C LYS A 3 36.19 -28.21 -74.25
N LEU A 4 35.63 -27.01 -74.04
CA LEU A 4 35.71 -26.24 -72.80
C LEU A 4 34.76 -26.87 -71.76
N PHE A 5 35.22 -27.11 -70.54
CA PHE A 5 34.35 -27.25 -69.37
C PHE A 5 34.55 -26.02 -68.49
N ALA A 6 33.52 -25.18 -68.41
CA ALA A 6 33.47 -24.05 -67.49
C ALA A 6 32.78 -24.50 -66.19
N ALA A 7 33.50 -24.43 -65.08
CA ALA A 7 32.94 -24.60 -63.74
C ALA A 7 32.39 -23.25 -63.26
N ILE A 8 31.08 -23.18 -63.01
CA ILE A 8 30.40 -22.00 -62.44
C ILE A 8 30.41 -22.16 -60.93
N LEU A 9 31.11 -21.28 -60.23
CA LEU A 9 31.09 -21.16 -58.77
C LEU A 9 29.94 -20.22 -58.38
N ILE A 10 28.87 -20.74 -57.81
CA ILE A 10 27.77 -19.93 -57.26
C ILE A 10 28.11 -19.59 -55.81
N ALA A 11 28.49 -18.33 -55.55
CA ALA A 11 28.61 -17.80 -54.20
C ALA A 11 27.22 -17.41 -53.68
N VAL A 12 26.71 -18.14 -52.69
CA VAL A 12 25.49 -17.78 -51.97
C VAL A 12 25.88 -16.85 -50.82
N THR A 13 25.60 -15.55 -50.96
CA THR A 13 25.70 -14.57 -49.88
C THR A 13 24.40 -14.54 -49.09
N THR A 14 24.41 -15.09 -47.87
CA THR A 14 23.31 -14.97 -46.91
C THR A 14 23.35 -13.59 -46.27
N LEU A 15 22.49 -12.67 -46.74
CA LEU A 15 22.18 -11.43 -46.05
C LEU A 15 21.33 -11.73 -44.80
N THR A 16 21.95 -11.66 -43.62
CA THR A 16 21.22 -11.64 -42.35
C THR A 16 20.59 -10.27 -42.16
N GLN A 17 19.29 -10.16 -42.44
CA GLN A 17 18.48 -9.02 -42.00
C GLN A 17 18.37 -9.06 -40.47
N PHE A 18 19.09 -8.17 -39.80
CA PHE A 18 18.75 -7.80 -38.43
C PHE A 18 17.41 -7.06 -38.46
N ALA A 19 16.34 -7.78 -38.14
CA ALA A 19 15.06 -7.16 -37.82
C ALA A 19 15.25 -6.33 -36.54
N PHE A 20 15.37 -5.02 -36.70
CA PHE A 20 15.21 -4.08 -35.59
C PHE A 20 13.79 -4.25 -35.05
N THR A 21 13.67 -4.90 -33.91
CA THR A 21 12.43 -4.87 -33.13
C THR A 21 12.26 -3.43 -32.65
N PRO A 22 11.16 -2.73 -33.03
CA PRO A 22 10.98 -1.37 -32.57
C PRO A 22 10.86 -1.39 -31.05
N LEU A 23 11.54 -0.45 -30.38
CA LEU A 23 11.34 -0.21 -28.95
C LEU A 23 9.83 -0.08 -28.72
N GLN A 24 9.28 -1.00 -27.95
CA GLN A 24 7.87 -0.98 -27.55
C GLN A 24 7.63 0.37 -26.85
N SER A 25 6.90 1.27 -27.50
CA SER A 25 6.57 2.57 -26.93
C SER A 25 5.87 2.35 -25.59
N LYS A 26 6.25 3.12 -24.57
CA LYS A 26 5.51 3.10 -23.31
C LYS A 26 4.04 3.40 -23.64
N PRO A 27 3.06 2.65 -23.10
CA PRO A 27 1.66 2.96 -23.33
C PRO A 27 1.39 4.39 -22.89
N ASP A 28 0.56 5.10 -23.66
CA ASP A 28 0.22 6.48 -23.35
C ASP A 28 -0.51 6.56 -22.01
N LYS A 29 -0.06 7.49 -21.15
CA LYS A 29 -0.69 7.76 -19.85
C LYS A 29 -2.17 8.08 -20.03
N SER A 30 -3.02 7.54 -19.17
CA SER A 30 -4.45 7.86 -19.19
C SER A 30 -4.67 9.36 -18.93
N PRO A 31 -5.80 9.95 -19.37
CA PRO A 31 -6.12 11.34 -19.04
C PRO A 31 -6.12 11.62 -17.54
N VAL A 32 -6.55 10.65 -16.73
CA VAL A 32 -6.56 10.76 -15.26
C VAL A 32 -5.15 10.71 -14.69
N GLU A 33 -4.28 9.83 -15.19
CA GLU A 33 -2.87 9.80 -14.78
C GLU A 33 -2.15 11.11 -15.12
N LYS A 34 -2.40 11.67 -16.32
CA LYS A 34 -1.85 12.98 -16.72
C LYS A 34 -2.31 14.11 -15.78
N ALA A 35 -3.60 14.13 -15.43
CA ALA A 35 -4.15 15.12 -14.51
C ALA A 35 -3.59 14.96 -13.08
N ALA A 36 -3.44 13.71 -12.61
CA ALA A 36 -2.83 13.41 -11.32
C ALA A 36 -1.37 13.85 -11.27
N GLU A 37 -0.60 13.59 -12.33
CA GLU A 37 0.78 14.07 -12.43
C GLU A 37 0.84 15.60 -12.36
N GLN A 38 0.03 16.31 -13.14
CA GLN A 38 -0.01 17.77 -13.12
C GLN A 38 -0.35 18.32 -11.74
N THR A 39 -1.31 17.71 -11.06
CA THR A 39 -1.75 18.11 -9.71
C THR A 39 -0.64 17.91 -8.68
N LEU A 40 0.07 16.78 -8.73
CA LEU A 40 1.02 16.38 -7.69
C LEU A 40 2.47 16.78 -7.98
N LYS A 41 2.82 17.15 -9.21
CA LYS A 41 4.23 17.32 -9.63
C LYS A 41 5.03 18.25 -8.71
N LYS A 42 4.48 19.40 -8.33
CA LYS A 42 5.18 20.34 -7.43
C LYS A 42 5.44 19.73 -6.05
N GLN A 43 4.46 19.05 -5.48
CA GLN A 43 4.57 18.37 -4.19
C GLN A 43 5.60 17.24 -4.27
N ILE A 44 5.49 16.35 -5.27
CA ILE A 44 6.41 15.23 -5.49
C ILE A 44 7.86 15.71 -5.58
N MET A 45 8.12 16.78 -6.33
CA MET A 45 9.50 17.29 -6.44
C MET A 45 10.02 17.89 -5.14
N THR A 46 9.15 18.48 -4.32
CA THR A 46 9.50 19.01 -2.99
C THR A 46 9.82 17.86 -2.02
N GLU A 47 8.96 16.85 -1.97
CA GLU A 47 9.15 15.65 -1.15
C GLU A 47 10.39 14.87 -1.58
N ALA A 48 10.65 14.75 -2.89
CA ALA A 48 11.85 14.10 -3.38
C ALA A 48 13.11 14.87 -3.02
N ALA A 49 13.10 16.21 -3.08
CA ALA A 49 14.23 17.03 -2.63
C ALA A 49 14.53 16.82 -1.13
N TRP A 50 13.48 16.75 -0.30
CA TRP A 50 13.61 16.37 1.11
C TRP A 50 14.16 14.95 1.27
N ALA A 51 13.60 13.97 0.55
CA ALA A 51 13.98 12.56 0.59
C ALA A 51 15.46 12.34 0.22
N MET A 52 15.98 13.11 -0.74
CA MET A 52 17.39 13.08 -1.14
C MET A 52 18.37 13.50 -0.04
N GLN A 53 17.91 14.19 1.00
CA GLN A 53 18.73 14.63 2.14
C GLN A 53 18.62 13.69 3.34
N GLN A 54 17.75 12.67 3.28
CA GLN A 54 17.45 11.82 4.42
C GLN A 54 18.49 10.72 4.61
N GLN A 55 18.81 10.43 5.87
CA GLN A 55 19.54 9.23 6.25
C GLN A 55 18.57 8.08 6.61
N PRO A 56 18.98 6.82 6.45
CA PRO A 56 18.19 5.66 6.87
C PRO A 56 17.94 5.66 8.39
N VAL A 57 16.70 5.36 8.75
CA VAL A 57 16.25 5.11 10.13
C VAL A 57 15.34 3.89 10.05
N THR A 58 15.63 2.86 10.84
CA THR A 58 14.90 1.58 10.84
C THR A 58 14.44 1.23 12.26
N VAL A 59 13.83 0.05 12.43
CA VAL A 59 13.35 -0.43 13.74
C VAL A 59 14.46 -0.51 14.79
N THR A 60 15.73 -0.65 14.39
CA THR A 60 16.84 -0.77 15.33
C THR A 60 17.30 0.56 15.92
N ALA A 61 16.77 1.70 15.44
CA ALA A 61 17.14 3.04 15.89
C ALA A 61 16.48 3.44 17.22
N SER A 62 15.48 2.68 17.66
CA SER A 62 14.75 2.92 18.91
C SER A 62 14.40 1.60 19.56
N SER A 63 14.11 1.61 20.86
CA SER A 63 13.59 0.45 21.57
C SER A 63 12.62 0.89 22.66
N SER A 64 11.77 -0.04 23.10
CA SER A 64 10.89 0.15 24.25
C SER A 64 11.22 -0.88 25.31
N PRO A 65 11.38 -0.49 26.59
CA PRO A 65 11.52 -1.46 27.68
C PRO A 65 10.25 -2.31 27.88
N ARG A 66 9.13 -1.93 27.23
CA ARG A 66 7.88 -2.68 27.24
C ARG A 66 7.80 -3.73 26.12
N SER A 67 8.79 -3.78 25.22
CA SER A 67 8.86 -4.80 24.18
C SER A 67 9.37 -6.12 24.72
N ALA A 68 8.74 -7.22 24.31
CA ALA A 68 9.26 -8.58 24.53
C ALA A 68 10.14 -9.07 23.35
N GLY A 69 10.28 -8.27 22.29
CA GLY A 69 11.09 -8.58 21.11
C GLY A 69 12.53 -8.08 21.20
N GLY A 70 13.37 -8.57 20.29
CA GLY A 70 14.76 -8.14 20.15
C GLY A 70 14.92 -6.86 19.31
N LYS A 71 16.17 -6.42 19.15
CA LYS A 71 16.57 -5.19 18.41
C LYS A 71 15.96 -5.09 17.01
N HIS A 72 15.83 -6.22 16.31
CA HIS A 72 15.36 -6.28 14.92
C HIS A 72 13.83 -6.47 14.80
N ASP A 73 13.12 -6.64 15.92
CA ASP A 73 11.69 -6.88 15.90
C ASP A 73 10.90 -5.58 15.92
N PHE A 74 9.84 -5.52 15.10
CA PHE A 74 8.92 -4.40 15.14
C PHE A 74 8.03 -4.49 16.38
N PHE A 75 7.96 -3.38 17.13
CA PHE A 75 7.15 -3.24 18.33
C PHE A 75 6.23 -2.03 18.21
N SER A 76 4.98 -2.21 18.63
CA SER A 76 4.02 -1.13 18.82
C SER A 76 3.03 -1.49 19.90
N GLU A 77 2.33 -0.49 20.42
CA GLU A 77 1.27 -0.69 21.42
C GLU A 77 -0.12 -0.47 20.80
N ALA A 78 -1.10 -1.18 21.34
CA ALA A 78 -2.48 -1.04 20.91
C ALA A 78 -3.01 0.37 21.21
N ASP A 79 -3.44 1.08 20.17
CA ASP A 79 -3.78 2.51 20.29
C ASP A 79 -4.86 2.81 21.32
N TYR A 80 -5.87 1.95 21.43
CA TYR A 80 -7.06 2.21 22.21
C TYR A 80 -7.02 1.59 23.61
N PHE A 81 -5.86 1.18 24.09
CA PHE A 81 -5.72 0.57 25.40
C PHE A 81 -5.09 1.56 26.40
N TRP A 82 -5.77 1.75 27.53
CA TRP A 82 -5.46 2.76 28.55
C TRP A 82 -5.29 2.12 29.93
N PRO A 83 -4.51 2.74 30.84
CA PRO A 83 -4.53 2.37 32.26
C PRO A 83 -5.95 2.35 32.81
N ASP A 84 -6.28 1.32 33.60
CA ASP A 84 -7.54 1.29 34.34
C ASP A 84 -7.43 2.21 35.57
N PRO A 85 -8.22 3.31 35.67
CA PRO A 85 -8.19 4.18 36.85
C PRO A 85 -8.55 3.45 38.15
N LYS A 86 -9.28 2.32 38.06
CA LYS A 86 -9.68 1.51 39.22
C LYS A 86 -8.61 0.50 39.62
N ASN A 87 -7.71 0.15 38.72
CA ASN A 87 -6.60 -0.76 38.98
C ASN A 87 -5.37 -0.34 38.15
N PRO A 88 -4.62 0.70 38.58
CA PRO A 88 -3.52 1.28 37.79
C PRO A 88 -2.40 0.30 37.44
N ASP A 89 -2.20 -0.73 38.26
CA ASP A 89 -1.21 -1.80 38.04
C ASP A 89 -1.77 -2.98 37.22
N GLY A 90 -3.07 -2.98 36.96
CA GLY A 90 -3.76 -4.03 36.22
C GLY A 90 -3.59 -3.95 34.70
N PRO A 91 -4.22 -4.89 33.97
CA PRO A 91 -4.26 -4.87 32.52
C PRO A 91 -4.92 -3.60 31.98
N TYR A 92 -4.42 -3.10 30.85
CA TYR A 92 -5.05 -1.95 30.19
C TYR A 92 -6.45 -2.29 29.68
N ILE A 93 -7.33 -1.28 29.63
CA ILE A 93 -8.72 -1.40 29.18
C ILE A 93 -8.92 -0.71 27.82
N ASN A 94 -9.79 -1.28 26.99
CA ASN A 94 -10.09 -0.74 25.66
C ASN A 94 -11.02 0.49 25.75
N ARG A 95 -10.69 1.55 25.02
CA ARG A 95 -11.50 2.76 24.78
C ARG A 95 -11.52 3.06 23.28
N ASP A 96 -12.46 2.43 22.56
CA ASP A 96 -12.51 2.50 21.10
C ASP A 96 -12.43 3.94 20.56
N GLY A 97 -11.59 4.15 19.55
CA GLY A 97 -11.40 5.45 18.91
C GLY A 97 -10.53 6.44 19.71
N MET A 98 -10.21 6.18 20.97
CA MET A 98 -9.40 7.09 21.81
C MET A 98 -7.95 6.63 21.85
N THR A 99 -7.08 7.29 21.08
CA THR A 99 -5.65 6.94 21.01
C THR A 99 -4.94 7.34 22.30
N ASN A 100 -4.26 6.40 22.94
CA ASN A 100 -3.40 6.63 24.10
C ASN A 100 -2.10 7.35 23.67
N PRO A 101 -1.85 8.60 24.13
CA PRO A 101 -0.66 9.36 23.77
C PRO A 101 0.64 8.80 24.35
N ASP A 102 0.57 7.96 25.39
CA ASP A 102 1.75 7.38 26.07
C ASP A 102 2.31 6.13 25.37
N ASN A 103 1.67 5.72 24.27
CA ASN A 103 2.10 4.58 23.49
C ASN A 103 3.47 4.82 22.86
N PHE A 104 4.26 3.75 22.81
CA PHE A 104 5.46 3.70 22.00
C PHE A 104 5.08 3.66 20.52
N VAL A 105 5.50 4.69 19.77
CA VAL A 105 5.14 4.89 18.36
C VAL A 105 6.34 4.98 17.41
N GLU A 106 7.56 4.86 17.93
CA GLU A 106 8.78 5.19 17.16
C GLU A 106 9.03 4.24 15.98
N HIS A 107 8.75 2.93 16.11
CA HIS A 107 8.89 2.00 14.98
C HIS A 107 7.88 2.30 13.87
N ARG A 108 6.65 2.66 14.25
CA ARG A 108 5.60 3.07 13.32
C ARG A 108 5.98 4.36 12.60
N LYS A 109 6.49 5.37 13.34
CA LYS A 109 7.01 6.62 12.75
C LYS A 109 8.15 6.35 11.76
N ALA A 110 9.11 5.49 12.13
CA ALA A 110 10.20 5.11 11.24
C ALA A 110 9.68 4.46 9.95
N MET A 111 8.68 3.58 10.04
CA MET A 111 8.09 2.91 8.88
C MET A 111 7.28 3.85 7.99
N ILE A 112 6.47 4.74 8.58
CA ILE A 112 5.76 5.79 7.82
C ILE A 112 6.76 6.69 7.10
N ARG A 113 7.83 7.12 7.79
CA ARG A 113 8.89 7.94 7.20
C ARG A 113 9.58 7.20 6.05
N PHE A 114 9.87 5.92 6.22
CA PHE A 114 10.47 5.09 5.18
C PHE A 114 9.57 4.99 3.94
N SER A 115 8.27 4.72 4.13
CA SER A 115 7.27 4.76 3.05
C SER A 115 7.24 6.11 2.34
N LYS A 116 7.25 7.23 3.07
CA LYS A 116 7.28 8.58 2.49
C LYS A 116 8.52 8.81 1.62
N ILE A 117 9.69 8.42 2.11
CA ILE A 117 10.96 8.55 1.37
C ILE A 117 10.90 7.74 0.07
N ILE A 118 10.55 6.45 0.14
CA ILE A 118 10.54 5.59 -1.04
C ILE A 118 9.47 6.03 -2.04
N GLY A 119 8.26 6.38 -1.57
CA GLY A 119 7.19 6.87 -2.41
C GLY A 119 7.56 8.16 -3.16
N ALA A 120 8.19 9.12 -2.48
CA ALA A 120 8.64 10.37 -3.07
C ALA A 120 9.74 10.15 -4.13
N LEU A 121 10.76 9.36 -3.80
CA LEU A 121 11.86 9.04 -4.72
C LEU A 121 11.37 8.27 -5.96
N ALA A 122 10.50 7.26 -5.77
CA ALA A 122 9.92 6.50 -6.86
C ALA A 122 9.01 7.36 -7.76
N SER A 123 8.23 8.27 -7.17
CA SER A 123 7.39 9.21 -7.92
C SER A 123 8.23 10.18 -8.76
N ALA A 124 9.30 10.75 -8.18
CA ALA A 124 10.20 11.62 -8.92
C ALA A 124 10.94 10.86 -10.04
N TYR A 125 11.36 9.62 -9.80
CA TYR A 125 11.92 8.76 -10.84
C TYR A 125 10.91 8.48 -11.96
N LYS A 126 9.65 8.17 -11.63
CA LYS A 126 8.59 7.96 -12.63
C LYS A 126 8.37 9.19 -13.53
N ILE A 127 8.45 10.40 -12.97
CA ILE A 127 8.27 11.66 -13.73
C ILE A 127 9.51 11.99 -14.57
N THR A 128 10.71 11.83 -14.01
CA THR A 128 11.94 12.41 -14.58
C THR A 128 12.84 11.40 -15.29
N GLY A 129 12.77 10.12 -14.92
CA GLY A 129 13.73 9.09 -15.33
C GLY A 129 15.12 9.22 -14.68
N ASP A 130 15.33 10.15 -13.74
CA ASP A 130 16.65 10.40 -13.16
C ASP A 130 17.03 9.33 -12.12
N VAL A 131 18.05 8.54 -12.46
CA VAL A 131 18.54 7.42 -11.65
C VAL A 131 19.08 7.82 -10.28
N LYS A 132 19.34 9.11 -10.00
CA LYS A 132 19.79 9.56 -8.67
C LYS A 132 18.78 9.21 -7.57
N TYR A 133 17.48 9.26 -7.89
CA TYR A 133 16.43 8.91 -6.94
C TYR A 133 16.47 7.42 -6.59
N VAL A 134 16.76 6.58 -7.58
CA VAL A 134 16.92 5.12 -7.39
C VAL A 134 18.13 4.83 -6.52
N LYS A 135 19.27 5.50 -6.78
CA LYS A 135 20.48 5.35 -5.95
C LYS A 135 20.23 5.71 -4.49
N GLN A 136 19.50 6.79 -4.23
CA GLN A 136 19.12 7.16 -2.87
C GLN A 136 18.17 6.13 -2.25
N ALA A 137 17.15 5.68 -2.99
CA ALA A 137 16.19 4.69 -2.49
C ALA A 137 16.90 3.38 -2.07
N VAL A 138 17.87 2.91 -2.85
CA VAL A 138 18.66 1.71 -2.56
C VAL A 138 19.36 1.78 -1.20
N ILE A 139 19.82 2.96 -0.76
CA ILE A 139 20.45 3.12 0.57
C ILE A 139 19.44 2.79 1.68
N HIS A 140 18.22 3.32 1.58
CA HIS A 140 17.17 3.04 2.55
C HIS A 140 16.67 1.59 2.49
N LEU A 141 16.54 1.02 1.29
CA LEU A 141 16.13 -0.38 1.10
C LEU A 141 17.14 -1.35 1.72
N LYS A 142 18.45 -1.13 1.50
CA LYS A 142 19.52 -1.94 2.10
C LYS A 142 19.48 -1.87 3.62
N ALA A 143 19.31 -0.68 4.19
CA ALA A 143 19.24 -0.52 5.63
C ALA A 143 18.03 -1.26 6.23
N TRP A 144 16.85 -1.16 5.62
CA TRP A 144 15.62 -1.74 6.17
C TRP A 144 15.55 -3.27 6.04
N PHE A 145 16.06 -3.83 4.94
CA PHE A 145 15.81 -5.23 4.58
C PHE A 145 17.03 -6.15 4.62
N ILE A 146 18.25 -5.61 4.58
CA ILE A 146 19.46 -6.41 4.31
C ILE A 146 20.53 -6.21 5.39
N GLY A 147 20.84 -4.97 5.76
CA GLY A 147 21.95 -4.65 6.65
C GLY A 147 21.79 -5.33 8.01
N SER A 148 22.75 -6.18 8.40
CA SER A 148 22.69 -6.99 9.63
C SER A 148 22.49 -6.16 10.89
N GLU A 149 22.96 -4.91 10.91
CA GLU A 149 22.82 -4.00 12.05
C GLU A 149 21.48 -3.25 12.10
N THR A 150 20.76 -3.19 10.98
CA THR A 150 19.63 -2.27 10.80
C THR A 150 18.36 -2.94 10.29
N LEU A 151 18.41 -4.18 9.82
CA LEU A 151 17.25 -4.83 9.21
C LEU A 151 16.08 -4.94 10.20
N MET A 152 14.86 -4.92 9.67
CA MET A 152 13.68 -5.37 10.40
C MET A 152 13.47 -6.86 10.12
N ASN A 153 13.15 -7.67 11.12
CA ASN A 153 12.76 -9.07 10.90
C ASN A 153 11.43 -9.13 10.11
N PRO A 154 11.25 -10.09 9.17
CA PRO A 154 10.03 -10.22 8.37
C PRO A 154 8.88 -10.86 9.17
N SER A 155 8.51 -10.26 10.30
CA SER A 155 7.41 -10.70 11.17
C SER A 155 6.89 -9.58 12.07
N LEU A 156 5.70 -9.77 12.66
CA LEU A 156 5.09 -8.84 13.61
C LEU A 156 4.65 -9.54 14.91
N TRP A 157 5.55 -10.29 15.52
CA TRP A 157 5.25 -11.01 16.77
C TRP A 157 4.91 -10.09 17.94
N PHE A 158 5.42 -8.85 17.94
CA PHE A 158 5.33 -7.92 19.07
C PHE A 158 4.57 -6.63 18.72
N ALA A 159 3.75 -6.67 17.66
CA ALA A 159 2.95 -5.52 17.23
C ALA A 159 1.65 -5.41 18.03
N GLN A 160 1.26 -4.17 18.32
CA GLN A 160 0.09 -3.79 19.12
C GLN A 160 -0.05 -4.54 20.46
N ALA A 161 1.05 -4.63 21.20
CA ALA A 161 1.08 -5.14 22.56
C ALA A 161 0.07 -4.41 23.47
N VAL A 162 -0.39 -5.11 24.51
CA VAL A 162 -1.32 -4.60 25.52
C VAL A 162 -0.75 -4.95 26.89
N LYS A 163 -0.42 -3.93 27.69
CA LYS A 163 0.10 -4.12 29.05
C LYS A 163 -0.83 -5.04 29.85
N GLY A 164 -0.24 -6.07 30.44
CA GLY A 164 -0.94 -7.06 31.27
C GLY A 164 -1.78 -8.09 30.50
N GLN A 165 -1.75 -8.11 29.16
CA GLN A 165 -2.53 -9.08 28.37
C GLN A 165 -1.73 -9.77 27.25
N PHE A 166 -1.07 -8.99 26.38
CA PHE A 166 -0.46 -9.50 25.15
C PHE A 166 0.88 -8.83 24.87
N THR A 167 1.89 -9.62 24.52
CA THR A 167 3.18 -9.12 24.02
C THR A 167 3.12 -8.69 22.55
N GLY A 168 2.08 -9.14 21.83
CA GLY A 168 1.71 -8.74 20.48
C GLY A 168 0.41 -9.44 20.05
N ARG A 169 -0.26 -8.94 19.02
CA ARG A 169 -1.56 -9.48 18.55
C ARG A 169 -1.74 -9.33 17.04
N ASN A 170 -2.66 -10.11 16.48
CA ASN A 170 -2.98 -10.13 15.04
C ASN A 170 -3.27 -8.74 14.47
N TYR A 171 -4.02 -7.91 15.21
CA TYR A 171 -4.41 -6.56 14.78
C TYR A 171 -3.22 -5.63 14.52
N GLY A 172 -2.03 -5.95 15.04
CA GLY A 172 -0.80 -5.23 14.73
C GLY A 172 -0.31 -5.37 13.29
N ILE A 173 -0.84 -6.32 12.52
CA ILE A 173 -0.57 -6.45 11.07
C ILE A 173 -0.97 -5.19 10.30
N ILE A 174 -1.94 -4.42 10.79
CA ILE A 174 -2.30 -3.16 10.15
C ILE A 174 -1.19 -2.10 10.23
N ASP A 175 -0.25 -2.20 11.17
CA ASP A 175 0.82 -1.19 11.32
C ASP A 175 1.79 -1.17 10.13
N THR A 176 1.82 -2.25 9.32
CA THR A 176 2.75 -2.41 8.19
C THR A 176 2.14 -2.15 6.82
N ILE A 177 0.90 -1.67 6.74
CA ILE A 177 0.27 -1.25 5.47
C ILE A 177 1.13 -0.25 4.69
N HIS A 178 2.00 0.50 5.37
CA HIS A 178 2.95 1.44 4.77
C HIS A 178 4.04 0.78 3.92
N LEU A 179 4.39 -0.48 4.18
CA LEU A 179 5.34 -1.22 3.35
C LEU A 179 4.81 -1.47 1.93
N MET A 180 3.51 -1.33 1.69
CA MET A 180 2.94 -1.45 0.35
C MET A 180 3.45 -0.37 -0.60
N GLU A 181 3.56 0.86 -0.13
CA GLU A 181 4.10 1.97 -0.93
C GLU A 181 5.60 1.77 -1.22
N VAL A 182 6.32 1.17 -0.26
CA VAL A 182 7.71 0.73 -0.46
C VAL A 182 7.78 -0.34 -1.55
N ALA A 183 6.94 -1.37 -1.47
CA ALA A 183 6.87 -2.46 -2.46
C ALA A 183 6.54 -1.92 -3.86
N GLN A 184 5.56 -1.02 -3.97
CA GLN A 184 5.21 -0.38 -5.23
C GLN A 184 6.35 0.51 -5.76
N GLY A 185 7.03 1.26 -4.89
CA GLY A 185 8.19 2.06 -5.26
C GLY A 185 9.32 1.19 -5.83
N ILE A 186 9.56 0.02 -5.24
CA ILE A 186 10.53 -0.96 -5.77
C ILE A 186 10.09 -1.43 -7.17
N ILE A 187 8.81 -1.77 -7.39
CA ILE A 187 8.33 -2.15 -8.74
C ILE A 187 8.63 -1.07 -9.79
N VAL A 188 8.46 0.21 -9.43
CA VAL A 188 8.75 1.33 -10.34
C VAL A 188 10.25 1.47 -10.63
N MET A 189 11.11 1.18 -9.64
CA MET A 189 12.55 1.41 -9.72
C MET A 189 13.39 0.17 -10.08
N GLU A 190 12.84 -1.05 -9.99
CA GLU A 190 13.62 -2.31 -10.00
C GLU A 190 14.52 -2.48 -11.22
N LYS A 191 14.11 -1.95 -12.39
CA LYS A 191 14.93 -2.02 -13.63
C LYS A 191 16.22 -1.22 -13.56
N ALA A 192 16.32 -0.26 -12.64
CA ALA A 192 17.49 0.60 -12.43
C ALA A 192 18.24 0.25 -11.13
N MET A 193 17.79 -0.78 -10.39
CA MET A 193 18.47 -1.31 -9.21
C MET A 193 19.43 -2.44 -9.62
N ASP A 194 20.46 -2.69 -8.82
CA ASP A 194 21.30 -3.88 -9.01
C ASP A 194 20.52 -5.17 -8.68
N ALA A 195 20.87 -6.25 -9.37
CA ALA A 195 20.15 -7.51 -9.28
C ALA A 195 20.26 -8.17 -7.89
N GLU A 196 21.40 -8.04 -7.23
CA GLU A 196 21.66 -8.61 -5.91
C GLU A 196 20.76 -7.96 -4.84
N THR A 197 20.75 -6.63 -4.79
CA THR A 197 19.89 -5.87 -3.87
C THR A 197 18.42 -6.17 -4.15
N THR A 198 18.02 -6.19 -5.42
CA THR A 198 16.64 -6.49 -5.82
C THR A 198 16.22 -7.88 -5.34
N ALA A 199 17.07 -8.90 -5.53
CA ALA A 199 16.80 -10.26 -5.09
C ALA A 199 16.69 -10.36 -3.56
N ALA A 200 17.60 -9.72 -2.82
CA ALA A 200 17.59 -9.74 -1.36
C ALA A 200 16.37 -9.04 -0.76
N VAL A 201 15.96 -7.88 -1.29
CA VAL A 201 14.73 -7.19 -0.87
C VAL A 201 13.49 -8.03 -1.19
N LYS A 202 13.41 -8.62 -2.39
CA LYS A 202 12.29 -9.53 -2.74
C LYS A 202 12.26 -10.78 -1.88
N LYS A 203 13.41 -11.30 -1.46
CA LYS A 203 13.47 -12.39 -0.49
C LYS A 203 12.82 -11.98 0.83
N TRP A 204 13.13 -10.79 1.36
CA TRP A 204 12.50 -10.29 2.59
C TRP A 204 10.97 -10.22 2.47
N PHE A 205 10.44 -9.66 1.36
CA PHE A 205 9.00 -9.60 1.12
C PHE A 205 8.37 -10.98 0.92
N THR A 206 9.11 -11.93 0.34
CA THR A 206 8.67 -13.33 0.20
C THR A 206 8.55 -13.99 1.58
N ASP A 207 9.57 -13.84 2.43
CA ASP A 207 9.58 -14.37 3.79
C ASP A 207 8.44 -13.75 4.62
N TYR A 208 8.23 -12.43 4.50
CA TYR A 208 7.17 -11.73 5.23
C TYR A 208 5.77 -12.11 4.74
N THR A 209 5.57 -12.25 3.43
CA THR A 209 4.30 -12.72 2.85
C THR A 209 3.98 -14.13 3.34
N ASN A 210 4.98 -15.02 3.36
CA ASN A 210 4.81 -16.36 3.92
C ASN A 210 4.41 -16.30 5.40
N TRP A 211 5.06 -15.46 6.20
CA TRP A 211 4.69 -15.25 7.61
C TRP A 211 3.25 -14.73 7.76
N LEU A 212 2.82 -13.76 6.95
CA LEU A 212 1.44 -13.25 6.96
C LEU A 212 0.40 -14.33 6.63
N MET A 213 0.73 -15.28 5.76
CA MET A 213 -0.20 -16.32 5.30
C MET A 213 -0.24 -17.56 6.21
N THR A 214 0.84 -17.83 6.96
CA THR A 214 1.00 -19.11 7.68
C THR A 214 1.13 -18.96 9.19
N SER A 215 1.53 -17.79 9.70
CA SER A 215 1.65 -17.56 11.13
C SER A 215 0.28 -17.51 11.81
N LYS A 216 0.24 -17.87 13.10
CA LYS A 216 -0.98 -17.74 13.92
C LYS A 216 -1.60 -16.32 13.88
N PRO A 217 -0.86 -15.22 14.15
CA PRO A 217 -1.43 -13.87 14.05
C PRO A 217 -1.83 -13.52 12.61
N GLY A 218 -1.09 -13.97 11.60
CA GLY A 218 -1.43 -13.79 10.19
C GLY A 218 -2.78 -14.41 9.82
N ILE A 219 -3.01 -15.66 10.20
CA ILE A 219 -4.28 -16.36 9.99
C ILE A 219 -5.42 -15.71 10.77
N GLN A 220 -5.17 -15.30 12.01
CA GLN A 220 -6.16 -14.60 12.83
C GLN A 220 -6.59 -13.27 12.19
N GLU A 221 -5.65 -12.45 11.71
CA GLU A 221 -5.94 -11.19 11.03
C GLU A 221 -6.66 -11.40 9.71
N ARG A 222 -6.25 -12.40 8.93
CA ARG A 222 -6.92 -12.78 7.68
C ARG A 222 -8.41 -13.04 7.91
N ASP A 223 -8.78 -13.67 9.02
CA ASP A 223 -10.12 -14.19 9.29
C ASP A 223 -11.00 -13.27 10.15
N VAL A 224 -10.52 -12.07 10.51
CA VAL A 224 -11.42 -11.02 11.03
C VAL A 224 -12.41 -10.56 9.95
N LYS A 225 -13.46 -9.82 10.36
CA LYS A 225 -14.62 -9.55 9.49
C LYS A 225 -14.68 -8.14 8.94
N ASN A 226 -13.77 -7.25 9.34
CA ASN A 226 -13.79 -5.82 9.04
C ASN A 226 -12.53 -5.40 8.27
N ASN A 227 -12.24 -4.10 8.24
CA ASN A 227 -11.09 -3.49 7.58
C ASN A 227 -9.75 -4.21 7.81
N HIS A 228 -9.54 -4.84 8.96
CA HIS A 228 -8.30 -5.60 9.22
C HIS A 228 -8.07 -6.75 8.23
N ALA A 229 -9.12 -7.50 7.85
CA ALA A 229 -9.00 -8.56 6.82
C ALA A 229 -8.73 -7.98 5.44
N THR A 230 -9.31 -6.80 5.15
CA THR A 230 -9.05 -6.07 3.91
C THR A 230 -7.59 -5.61 3.85
N CYS A 231 -7.07 -5.01 4.92
CA CYS A 231 -5.68 -4.56 5.02
C CYS A 231 -4.68 -5.73 4.98
N TRP A 232 -4.99 -6.88 5.60
CA TRP A 232 -4.20 -8.09 5.44
C TRP A 232 -4.12 -8.51 3.97
N ALA A 233 -5.27 -8.61 3.29
CA ALA A 233 -5.33 -9.05 1.90
C ALA A 233 -4.61 -8.08 0.97
N MET A 234 -4.77 -6.78 1.20
CA MET A 234 -4.16 -5.71 0.43
C MET A 234 -2.63 -5.72 0.55
N GLN A 235 -2.09 -5.98 1.74
CA GLN A 235 -0.65 -6.17 1.96
C GLN A 235 -0.14 -7.41 1.22
N VAL A 236 -0.79 -8.56 1.40
CA VAL A 236 -0.40 -9.82 0.74
C VAL A 236 -0.40 -9.66 -0.78
N ALA A 237 -1.43 -9.02 -1.36
CA ALA A 237 -1.51 -8.74 -2.78
C ALA A 237 -0.36 -7.82 -3.27
N SER A 238 -0.08 -6.74 -2.55
CA SER A 238 0.98 -5.80 -2.90
C SER A 238 2.36 -6.47 -2.92
N PHE A 239 2.67 -7.27 -1.90
CA PHE A 239 3.95 -7.95 -1.79
C PHE A 239 4.08 -9.11 -2.79
N ALA A 240 3.01 -9.87 -3.00
CA ALA A 240 2.97 -10.89 -4.03
C ALA A 240 3.19 -10.32 -5.43
N LYS A 241 2.65 -9.12 -5.73
CA LYS A 241 2.88 -8.41 -7.00
C LYS A 241 4.35 -8.05 -7.20
N LEU A 242 5.02 -7.52 -6.18
CA LEU A 242 6.46 -7.25 -6.23
C LEU A 242 7.28 -8.52 -6.53
N CYS A 243 6.91 -9.63 -5.88
CA CYS A 243 7.57 -10.92 -6.04
C CYS A 243 7.10 -11.73 -7.26
N LYS A 244 6.14 -11.22 -8.04
CA LYS A 244 5.54 -11.90 -9.21
C LYS A 244 4.96 -13.29 -8.86
N ASN A 245 4.34 -13.40 -7.69
CA ASN A 245 3.73 -14.64 -7.21
C ASN A 245 2.24 -14.70 -7.61
N GLU A 246 1.98 -15.17 -8.83
CA GLU A 246 0.62 -15.24 -9.38
C GLU A 246 -0.31 -16.17 -8.60
N VAL A 247 0.21 -17.27 -8.02
CA VAL A 247 -0.60 -18.19 -7.20
C VAL A 247 -1.20 -17.47 -6.00
N VAL A 248 -0.40 -16.63 -5.33
CA VAL A 248 -0.89 -15.82 -4.21
C VAL A 248 -1.86 -14.75 -4.71
N LEU A 249 -1.55 -14.06 -5.81
CA LEU A 249 -2.45 -13.03 -6.39
C LEU A 249 -3.83 -13.62 -6.75
N ASP A 250 -3.88 -14.77 -7.39
CA ASP A 250 -5.12 -15.48 -7.72
C ASP A 250 -5.90 -15.86 -6.47
N SER A 251 -5.21 -16.33 -5.42
CA SER A 251 -5.87 -16.64 -4.14
C SER A 251 -6.53 -15.41 -3.52
N ILE A 252 -5.93 -14.22 -3.65
CA ILE A 252 -6.51 -12.98 -3.14
C ILE A 252 -7.65 -12.48 -4.05
N ARG A 253 -7.57 -12.65 -5.39
CA ARG A 253 -8.71 -12.40 -6.30
C ARG A 253 -9.92 -13.22 -5.89
N VAL A 254 -9.74 -14.51 -5.63
CA VAL A 254 -10.80 -15.40 -5.15
C VAL A 254 -11.33 -14.93 -3.80
N ARG A 255 -10.45 -14.60 -2.84
CA ARG A 255 -10.86 -14.10 -1.52
C ARG A 255 -11.65 -12.79 -1.60
N TYR A 256 -11.25 -11.87 -2.47
CA TYR A 256 -11.98 -10.63 -2.70
C TYR A 256 -13.42 -10.91 -3.15
N LYS A 257 -13.59 -11.77 -4.16
CA LYS A 257 -14.88 -12.12 -4.77
C LYS A 257 -15.80 -12.94 -3.88
N THR A 258 -15.25 -13.75 -2.97
CA THR A 258 -16.02 -14.75 -2.22
C THR A 258 -16.16 -14.42 -0.73
N ILE A 259 -15.25 -13.61 -0.18
CA ILE A 259 -15.17 -13.34 1.26
C ILE A 259 -15.21 -11.83 1.53
N LEU A 260 -14.29 -11.04 0.98
CA LEU A 260 -14.14 -9.64 1.40
C LEU A 260 -15.32 -8.78 0.95
N LEU A 261 -15.53 -8.63 -0.35
CA LEU A 261 -16.59 -7.76 -0.86
C LEU A 261 -18.00 -8.24 -0.44
N PRO A 262 -18.39 -9.52 -0.64
CA PRO A 262 -19.76 -9.94 -0.38
C PRO A 262 -20.16 -9.90 1.11
N ARG A 263 -19.19 -10.10 2.02
CA ARG A 263 -19.46 -10.20 3.47
C ARG A 263 -19.24 -8.90 4.23
N GLN A 264 -18.48 -7.95 3.70
CA GLN A 264 -18.23 -6.68 4.37
C GLN A 264 -19.13 -5.54 3.86
N MET A 265 -19.51 -5.55 2.58
CA MET A 265 -20.34 -4.49 2.00
C MET A 265 -21.84 -4.79 2.17
N GLY A 266 -22.62 -3.78 2.55
CA GLY A 266 -24.09 -3.81 2.51
C GLY A 266 -24.62 -3.69 1.08
N THR A 267 -25.89 -4.06 0.85
CA THR A 267 -26.50 -3.98 -0.49
C THR A 267 -26.64 -2.54 -1.02
N ASP A 268 -26.57 -1.55 -0.13
CA ASP A 268 -26.55 -0.11 -0.39
C ASP A 268 -25.15 0.43 -0.76
N GLY A 269 -24.10 -0.37 -0.59
CA GLY A 269 -22.70 0.04 -0.81
C GLY A 269 -21.94 0.45 0.45
N SER A 270 -22.61 0.52 1.59
CA SER A 270 -21.99 0.84 2.87
C SER A 270 -21.10 -0.29 3.40
N PHE A 271 -20.26 -0.01 4.39
CA PHE A 271 -19.55 -1.04 5.16
C PHE A 271 -20.03 -1.05 6.62
N PRO A 272 -21.03 -1.88 6.99
CA PRO A 272 -21.74 -1.76 8.26
C PRO A 272 -20.86 -1.87 9.51
N LEU A 273 -19.85 -2.74 9.50
CA LEU A 273 -18.93 -2.90 10.64
C LEU A 273 -18.05 -1.67 10.88
N GLU A 274 -17.80 -0.89 9.83
CA GLU A 274 -17.04 0.35 9.90
C GLU A 274 -17.92 1.52 10.36
N MET A 275 -19.16 1.56 9.87
CA MET A 275 -20.17 2.54 10.28
C MET A 275 -20.62 2.38 11.73
N ALA A 276 -20.47 1.19 12.33
CA ALA A 276 -20.81 0.94 13.73
C ALA A 276 -19.73 1.43 14.73
N ARG A 277 -18.61 1.98 14.23
CA ARG A 277 -17.47 2.40 15.06
C ARG A 277 -17.66 3.78 15.65
N THR A 278 -16.81 4.14 16.60
CA THR A 278 -16.72 5.47 17.20
C THR A 278 -16.16 6.54 16.26
N LYS A 279 -15.51 6.13 15.16
CA LYS A 279 -15.04 6.97 14.05
C LYS A 279 -15.63 6.51 12.72
N PRO A 280 -16.97 6.52 12.56
CA PRO A 280 -17.61 5.83 11.46
C PRO A 280 -17.24 6.43 10.09
N TYR A 281 -16.92 7.73 10.02
CA TYR A 281 -16.52 8.37 8.76
C TYR A 281 -15.10 7.96 8.36
N GLY A 282 -14.12 8.11 9.26
CA GLY A 282 -12.75 7.70 9.03
C GLY A 282 -12.61 6.20 8.70
N TYR A 283 -13.32 5.32 9.43
CA TYR A 283 -13.29 3.88 9.14
C TYR A 283 -13.93 3.52 7.79
N SER A 284 -15.01 4.21 7.40
CA SER A 284 -15.67 3.98 6.10
C SER A 284 -14.75 4.39 4.94
N ILE A 285 -14.07 5.53 5.06
CA ILE A 285 -13.05 5.99 4.11
C ILE A 285 -11.92 4.97 4.03
N PHE A 286 -11.34 4.63 5.17
CA PHE A 286 -10.16 3.78 5.26
C PHE A 286 -10.38 2.40 4.62
N ASN A 287 -11.51 1.75 4.94
CA ASN A 287 -11.80 0.43 4.35
C ASN A 287 -12.11 0.52 2.85
N LEU A 288 -12.79 1.59 2.40
CA LEU A 288 -13.08 1.78 0.98
C LEU A 288 -11.80 2.02 0.16
N ASP A 289 -10.84 2.78 0.68
CA ASP A 289 -9.53 2.92 0.06
C ASP A 289 -8.83 1.55 -0.04
N ALA A 290 -8.84 0.77 1.04
CA ALA A 290 -8.22 -0.55 1.04
C ALA A 290 -8.87 -1.52 0.03
N MET A 291 -10.21 -1.54 -0.06
CA MET A 291 -10.95 -2.33 -1.06
C MET A 291 -10.66 -1.86 -2.49
N THR A 292 -10.58 -0.55 -2.71
CA THR A 292 -10.24 0.04 -4.01
C THR A 292 -8.83 -0.36 -4.44
N MET A 293 -7.88 -0.33 -3.51
CA MET A 293 -6.51 -0.74 -3.81
C MET A 293 -6.37 -2.23 -4.11
N LEU A 294 -7.20 -3.09 -3.54
CA LEU A 294 -7.30 -4.49 -3.97
C LEU A 294 -7.69 -4.58 -5.45
N CYS A 295 -8.68 -3.81 -5.91
CA CYS A 295 -9.03 -3.74 -7.34
C CYS A 295 -7.86 -3.23 -8.18
N GLN A 296 -7.21 -2.14 -7.77
CA GLN A 296 -6.08 -1.56 -8.48
C GLN A 296 -4.87 -2.52 -8.59
N ILE A 297 -4.60 -3.31 -7.55
CA ILE A 297 -3.47 -4.24 -7.52
C ILE A 297 -3.76 -5.49 -8.33
N LEU A 298 -4.97 -6.06 -8.18
CA LEU A 298 -5.29 -7.41 -8.63
C LEU A 298 -5.94 -7.47 -10.01
N SER A 299 -6.57 -6.39 -10.49
CA SER A 299 -7.21 -6.41 -11.81
C SER A 299 -6.22 -6.70 -12.94
N SER A 300 -6.63 -7.58 -13.85
CA SER A 300 -5.98 -7.83 -15.14
C SER A 300 -7.00 -7.68 -16.27
N PRO A 301 -6.58 -7.65 -17.55
CA PRO A 301 -7.53 -7.66 -18.67
C PRO A 301 -8.47 -8.87 -18.66
N GLN A 302 -8.03 -10.02 -18.13
CA GLN A 302 -8.81 -11.26 -18.06
C GLN A 302 -9.67 -11.36 -16.80
N ASP A 303 -9.23 -10.76 -15.70
CA ASP A 303 -9.95 -10.74 -14.43
C ASP A 303 -9.96 -9.33 -13.83
N ASN A 304 -10.95 -8.54 -14.23
CA ASN A 304 -11.07 -7.15 -13.82
C ASN A 304 -12.03 -6.98 -12.64
N LEU A 305 -11.47 -6.79 -11.44
CA LEU A 305 -12.22 -6.56 -10.20
C LEU A 305 -12.99 -5.22 -10.17
N TRP A 306 -12.62 -4.24 -11.01
CA TRP A 306 -13.40 -3.00 -11.17
C TRP A 306 -14.78 -3.27 -11.80
N ASN A 307 -14.90 -4.33 -12.58
CA ASN A 307 -16.16 -4.75 -13.22
C ASN A 307 -16.84 -5.90 -12.47
N PHE A 308 -16.25 -6.37 -11.38
CA PHE A 308 -16.83 -7.45 -10.58
C PHE A 308 -18.03 -6.93 -9.78
N GLU A 309 -19.14 -7.66 -9.89
CA GLU A 309 -20.35 -7.44 -9.13
C GLU A 309 -20.88 -8.78 -8.61
N THR A 310 -21.34 -8.77 -7.36
CA THR A 310 -21.99 -9.92 -6.72
C THR A 310 -23.44 -10.06 -7.19
N PRO A 311 -24.09 -11.23 -7.05
CA PRO A 311 -25.48 -11.41 -7.47
C PRO A 311 -26.49 -10.45 -6.84
N ASP A 312 -26.20 -9.92 -5.64
CA ASP A 312 -27.01 -8.92 -4.93
C ASP A 312 -26.54 -7.47 -5.18
N GLY A 313 -25.71 -7.26 -6.20
CA GLY A 313 -25.36 -5.93 -6.73
C GLY A 313 -24.27 -5.20 -5.94
N LYS A 314 -23.50 -5.86 -5.07
CA LYS A 314 -22.33 -5.23 -4.42
C LYS A 314 -21.16 -5.20 -5.40
N SER A 315 -20.57 -4.03 -5.56
CA SER A 315 -19.42 -3.77 -6.44
C SER A 315 -18.59 -2.62 -5.84
N ILE A 316 -17.32 -2.50 -6.22
CA ILE A 316 -16.48 -1.39 -5.75
C ILE A 316 -17.03 -0.04 -6.23
N LYS A 317 -17.61 0.00 -7.45
CA LYS A 317 -18.35 1.19 -7.95
C LYS A 317 -19.46 1.59 -7.01
N LYS A 318 -20.24 0.63 -6.50
CA LYS A 318 -21.33 0.91 -5.55
C LYS A 318 -20.80 1.49 -4.23
N GLY A 319 -19.69 0.96 -3.71
CA GLY A 319 -19.03 1.50 -2.51
C GLY A 319 -18.56 2.95 -2.70
N ILE A 320 -17.92 3.26 -3.84
CA ILE A 320 -17.50 4.62 -4.16
C ILE A 320 -18.70 5.55 -4.31
N SER A 321 -19.74 5.14 -5.04
CA SER A 321 -20.96 5.91 -5.22
C SER A 321 -21.71 6.17 -3.91
N TYR A 322 -21.67 5.22 -2.97
CA TYR A 322 -22.25 5.38 -1.64
C TYR A 322 -21.52 6.44 -0.82
N LEU A 323 -20.18 6.39 -0.76
CA LEU A 323 -19.41 7.28 0.11
C LEU A 323 -19.15 8.66 -0.50
N TYR A 324 -19.11 8.75 -1.84
CA TYR A 324 -18.78 9.99 -2.56
C TYR A 324 -19.58 11.23 -2.12
N PRO A 325 -20.93 11.20 -1.94
CA PRO A 325 -21.69 12.36 -1.50
C PRO A 325 -21.21 12.95 -0.18
N PHE A 326 -20.75 12.11 0.75
CA PHE A 326 -20.26 12.53 2.07
C PHE A 326 -18.79 13.02 2.05
N VAL A 327 -18.02 12.63 1.02
CA VAL A 327 -16.68 13.17 0.80
C VAL A 327 -16.71 14.48 0.03
N ALA A 328 -17.61 14.61 -0.94
CA ALA A 328 -17.84 15.86 -1.65
C ALA A 328 -18.45 16.93 -0.74
N ASP A 329 -19.30 16.53 0.21
CA ASP A 329 -19.93 17.42 1.17
C ASP A 329 -20.11 16.71 2.53
N LYS A 330 -19.16 16.96 3.44
CA LYS A 330 -19.15 16.34 4.78
C LYS A 330 -20.37 16.68 5.63
N SER A 331 -21.07 17.79 5.34
CA SER A 331 -22.29 18.17 6.07
C SER A 331 -23.47 17.21 5.85
N LYS A 332 -23.41 16.39 4.80
CA LYS A 332 -24.42 15.37 4.50
C LYS A 332 -24.26 14.09 5.32
N TRP A 333 -23.17 13.93 6.06
CA TRP A 333 -22.94 12.75 6.87
C TRP A 333 -24.03 12.61 7.94
N THR A 334 -24.66 11.44 8.01
CA THR A 334 -25.87 11.24 8.83
C THR A 334 -25.61 10.57 10.18
N LEU A 335 -24.42 9.98 10.37
CA LEU A 335 -24.01 9.40 11.65
C LEU A 335 -23.35 10.44 12.55
N LYS A 336 -23.11 10.06 13.81
CA LYS A 336 -22.35 10.90 14.73
C LYS A 336 -20.96 11.22 14.16
N PRO A 337 -20.46 12.46 14.37
CA PRO A 337 -19.08 12.80 14.08
C PRO A 337 -18.10 11.84 14.75
N ASP A 338 -16.96 11.63 14.11
CA ASP A 338 -15.87 10.83 14.65
C ASP A 338 -15.39 11.41 15.99
N VAL A 339 -15.23 10.55 17.02
CA VAL A 339 -14.84 11.00 18.37
C VAL A 339 -13.47 11.67 18.44
N MET A 340 -12.61 11.43 17.45
CA MET A 340 -11.38 12.19 17.21
C MET A 340 -11.14 12.33 15.71
N TYR A 341 -10.47 13.42 15.32
CA TYR A 341 -10.02 13.70 13.96
C TYR A 341 -11.13 13.94 12.91
N TRP A 342 -12.36 14.19 13.34
CA TRP A 342 -13.49 14.53 12.46
C TRP A 342 -13.15 15.68 11.49
N ASP A 343 -12.49 16.73 11.98
CA ASP A 343 -12.14 17.91 11.19
C ASP A 343 -11.00 17.69 10.20
N ASN A 344 -10.26 16.59 10.33
CA ASN A 344 -9.12 16.28 9.48
C ASN A 344 -9.46 15.42 8.27
N TRP A 345 -10.70 14.94 8.18
CA TRP A 345 -11.24 14.22 7.03
C TRP A 345 -12.25 15.09 6.24
N PRO A 346 -12.45 14.83 4.94
CA PRO A 346 -11.69 13.92 4.09
C PRO A 346 -10.41 14.58 3.54
N ILE A 347 -9.51 13.76 3.02
CA ILE A 347 -8.33 14.17 2.25
C ILE A 347 -8.43 13.62 0.82
N ALA A 348 -7.41 13.79 0.00
CA ALA A 348 -7.38 13.32 -1.38
C ALA A 348 -7.36 11.78 -1.50
N GLN A 349 -8.53 11.16 -1.27
CA GLN A 349 -8.64 9.71 -1.11
C GLN A 349 -8.32 8.92 -2.39
N PRO A 350 -7.52 7.84 -2.31
CA PRO A 350 -7.23 6.92 -3.40
C PRO A 350 -8.46 6.45 -4.17
N PHE A 351 -9.57 6.13 -3.50
CA PHE A 351 -10.75 5.60 -4.16
C PHE A 351 -11.36 6.57 -5.18
N LEU A 352 -11.23 7.89 -4.98
CA LEU A 352 -11.72 8.87 -5.94
C LEU A 352 -10.85 8.89 -7.20
N LEU A 353 -9.53 8.86 -7.04
CA LEU A 353 -8.61 8.92 -8.17
C LEU A 353 -8.68 7.66 -9.03
N PHE A 354 -8.53 6.49 -8.41
CA PHE A 354 -8.54 5.23 -9.15
C PHE A 354 -9.94 4.88 -9.66
N GLY A 355 -10.99 5.23 -8.89
CA GLY A 355 -12.36 5.15 -9.38
C GLY A 355 -12.60 6.05 -10.61
N ALA A 356 -12.11 7.29 -10.59
CA ALA A 356 -12.22 8.19 -11.74
C ALA A 356 -11.50 7.62 -12.97
N ASN A 357 -10.34 6.98 -12.78
CA ASN A 357 -9.62 6.31 -13.86
C ASN A 357 -10.38 5.10 -14.40
N ALA A 358 -10.90 4.23 -13.53
CA ALA A 358 -11.57 3.00 -13.91
C ALA A 358 -12.94 3.22 -14.58
N TYR A 359 -13.68 4.23 -14.14
CA TYR A 359 -15.06 4.49 -14.61
C TYR A 359 -15.23 5.77 -15.43
N HIS A 360 -14.13 6.47 -15.71
CA HIS A 360 -14.13 7.74 -16.45
C HIS A 360 -14.98 8.85 -15.80
N GLU A 361 -15.12 8.82 -14.47
CA GLU A 361 -15.94 9.75 -13.69
C GLU A 361 -15.18 11.05 -13.39
N LYS A 362 -15.38 12.07 -14.25
CA LYS A 362 -14.72 13.39 -14.14
C LYS A 362 -14.98 14.10 -12.81
N VAL A 363 -16.15 13.88 -12.24
CA VAL A 363 -16.58 14.51 -10.98
C VAL A 363 -15.75 14.00 -9.80
N TRP A 364 -15.42 12.70 -9.77
CA TRP A 364 -14.56 12.12 -8.74
C TRP A 364 -13.12 12.65 -8.84
N LEU A 365 -12.59 12.75 -10.06
CA LEU A 365 -11.27 13.37 -10.28
C LEU A 365 -11.25 14.84 -9.82
N THR A 366 -12.24 15.63 -10.22
CA THR A 366 -12.33 17.05 -9.85
C THR A 366 -12.44 17.24 -8.34
N THR A 367 -13.15 16.33 -7.65
CA THR A 367 -13.25 16.33 -6.19
C THR A 367 -11.91 16.00 -5.56
N TRP A 368 -11.26 14.91 -6.01
CA TRP A 368 -9.94 14.51 -5.54
C TRP A 368 -8.90 15.64 -5.68
N GLN A 369 -8.89 16.36 -6.80
CA GLN A 369 -7.97 17.48 -7.04
C GLN A 369 -8.12 18.63 -6.03
N LYS A 370 -9.32 18.84 -5.47
CA LYS A 370 -9.62 19.92 -4.52
C LYS A 370 -9.34 19.56 -3.06
N LEU A 371 -9.27 18.27 -2.75
CA LEU A 371 -9.03 17.80 -1.38
C LEU A 371 -7.56 17.96 -0.98
N ASP A 372 -7.27 17.86 0.32
CA ASP A 372 -5.92 17.99 0.85
C ASP A 372 -5.02 16.82 0.42
N HIS A 373 -3.91 17.13 -0.24
CA HIS A 373 -2.90 16.16 -0.70
C HIS A 373 -1.70 16.03 0.26
N ASN A 374 -1.64 16.86 1.30
CA ASN A 374 -0.53 16.89 2.25
C ASN A 374 -1.04 17.02 3.70
N PRO A 375 -1.77 16.01 4.21
CA PRO A 375 -2.25 16.03 5.59
C PRO A 375 -1.09 16.04 6.59
N GLN A 376 -1.20 16.88 7.62
CA GLN A 376 -0.19 17.02 8.66
C GLN A 376 -0.47 16.19 9.92
N VAL A 377 -1.71 15.72 10.12
CA VAL A 377 -2.12 14.99 11.31
C VAL A 377 -1.65 13.53 11.26
N GLU A 378 -0.92 13.09 12.29
CA GLU A 378 -0.33 11.75 12.34
C GLU A 378 -1.34 10.62 12.14
N GLU A 379 -2.53 10.72 12.75
CA GLU A 379 -3.59 9.73 12.57
C GLU A 379 -4.04 9.63 11.12
N VAL A 380 -4.25 10.77 10.45
CA VAL A 380 -4.68 10.81 9.04
C VAL A 380 -3.59 10.25 8.15
N ILE A 381 -2.33 10.64 8.39
CA ILE A 381 -1.17 10.11 7.67
C ILE A 381 -1.13 8.58 7.83
N ARG A 382 -1.29 8.05 9.04
CA ARG A 382 -1.25 6.61 9.32
C ARG A 382 -2.39 5.84 8.64
N ASN A 383 -3.56 6.45 8.49
CA ASN A 383 -4.69 5.83 7.80
C ASN A 383 -4.69 6.08 6.28
N LEU A 384 -3.63 6.67 5.71
CA LEU A 384 -3.45 6.83 4.27
C LEU A 384 -2.21 6.06 3.81
N PRO A 385 -2.28 4.74 3.57
CA PRO A 385 -1.12 3.97 3.11
C PRO A 385 -0.70 4.28 1.66
N ILE A 386 -1.59 4.88 0.86
CA ILE A 386 -1.35 5.26 -0.54
C ILE A 386 -1.25 6.79 -0.63
N ARG A 387 -0.07 7.33 -0.38
CA ARG A 387 0.20 8.78 -0.35
C ARG A 387 0.76 9.29 -1.67
N HIS A 388 1.44 8.42 -2.40
CA HIS A 388 2.07 8.71 -3.67
C HIS A 388 1.33 7.98 -4.79
N PRO A 389 0.09 8.37 -5.16
CA PRO A 389 -0.74 7.59 -6.06
C PRO A 389 -0.15 7.44 -7.47
N LEU A 390 0.78 8.32 -7.88
CA LEU A 390 1.37 8.28 -9.22
C LEU A 390 2.10 6.96 -9.50
N ILE A 391 2.75 6.36 -8.51
CA ILE A 391 3.49 5.09 -8.68
C ILE A 391 2.56 3.88 -8.80
N TRP A 392 1.24 4.05 -8.62
CA TRP A 392 0.23 2.99 -8.69
C TRP A 392 -0.54 2.94 -10.02
N PHE A 393 -0.32 3.92 -10.91
CA PHE A 393 -0.63 3.82 -12.34
C PHE A 393 0.45 3.01 -13.05
#